data_AF-X1BL64-F1
#
_entry.id   AF-X1BL64-F1
#
_cell.length_a   1.000
_cell.length_b   1.000
_cell.length_c   1.000
_cell.angle_alpha   90.00
_cell.angle_beta   90.00
_cell.angle_gamma   90.00
#
_symmetry.space_group_name_H-M   'P 1'
#
loop_
_entity.id
_entity.type
_entity.pdbx_description
1 polymer ?
#
loop_
_entity_poly.entity_id
_entity_poly.type
_entity_poly.pdbx_seq_one_letter_code
_entity_poly.pdbx_strand_id
1 'polypeptide(L)' 'MWINTTRFGRIDVDAADLLTFQSGLPGLEQCREWALLADADNDALGWLQCTTRDDIAIAVVSP' A
#
# COMPACT_ATOMS: atom_id res chain seq x y z
N MET A 1 6.56 7.50 -8.73
CA MET A 1 6.66 8.39 -7.56
C MET A 1 7.27 7.60 -6.43
N TRP A 2 8.13 8.23 -5.63
CA TRP A 2 8.86 7.53 -4.59
C TRP A 2 8.12 7.59 -3.27
N ILE A 3 7.83 6.43 -2.68
CA ILE A 3 7.31 6.33 -1.31
C ILE A 3 8.30 5.56 -0.44
N ASN A 4 8.45 6.02 0.80
CA ASN A 4 9.19 5.29 1.81
C ASN A 4 8.22 4.35 2.52
N THR A 5 8.70 3.17 2.85
CA THR A 5 7.94 2.16 3.57
C THR A 5 8.84 1.54 4.62
N THR A 6 8.28 1.19 5.76
CA THR A 6 9.02 0.53 6.83
C THR A 6 9.41 -0.92 6.49
N ARG A 7 8.66 -1.58 5.60
CA ARG A 7 8.83 -3.01 5.27
C ARG A 7 9.61 -3.26 4.00
N PHE A 8 9.41 -2.44 2.98
CA PHE A 8 9.99 -2.64 1.63
C PHE A 8 11.07 -1.59 1.32
N GLY A 9 11.37 -0.71 2.27
CA GLY A 9 12.26 0.43 2.04
C GLY A 9 11.63 1.43 1.09
N ARG A 10 12.45 2.03 0.23
CA ARG A 10 12.00 3.02 -0.75
C ARG A 10 11.60 2.32 -2.04
N ILE A 11 10.36 2.51 -2.47
CA ILE A 11 9.81 1.92 -3.69
C ILE A 11 9.39 3.02 -4.66
N ASP A 12 9.50 2.74 -5.96
CA ASP A 12 8.95 3.58 -7.02
C ASP A 12 7.62 3.00 -7.46
N VAL A 13 6.57 3.81 -7.37
CA VAL A 13 5.19 3.42 -7.68
C VAL A 13 4.64 4.36 -8.75
N ASP A 14 4.09 3.86 -9.84
CA ASP A 14 3.43 4.74 -10.81
C ASP A 14 2.17 5.37 -10.17
N ALA A 15 1.98 6.67 -10.37
CA ALA A 15 0.78 7.36 -9.89
C ALA A 15 -0.50 6.79 -10.55
N ALA A 16 -0.38 6.23 -11.75
CA ALA A 16 -1.47 5.55 -12.44
C ALA A 16 -1.91 4.24 -11.74
N ASP A 17 -1.02 3.61 -10.98
CA ASP A 17 -1.27 2.34 -10.28
C ASP A 17 -1.75 2.54 -8.83
N LEU A 18 -1.96 3.79 -8.42
CA LEU A 18 -2.46 4.12 -7.09
C LEU A 18 -3.96 3.89 -6.95
N LEU A 19 -4.32 3.19 -5.88
CA LEU A 19 -5.70 2.98 -5.48
C LEU A 19 -6.14 4.11 -4.57
N THR A 20 -7.20 4.82 -4.97
CA THR A 20 -7.79 5.91 -4.17
C THR A 20 -9.11 5.46 -3.53
N PHE A 21 -9.12 5.39 -2.20
CA PHE A 21 -10.32 5.18 -1.39
C PHE A 21 -10.83 6.54 -0.91
N GLN A 22 -11.90 7.05 -1.53
CA GLN A 22 -12.41 8.40 -1.28
C GLN A 22 -12.78 8.65 0.20
N SER A 23 -13.32 7.63 0.86
CA SER A 23 -13.65 7.66 2.29
C SER A 23 -12.55 7.08 3.20
N GLY A 24 -11.42 6.68 2.62
CA GLY A 24 -10.42 5.85 3.29
C GLY A 24 -10.93 4.43 3.61
N LEU A 25 -10.24 3.76 4.53
CA LEU A 25 -10.64 2.47 5.07
C LEU A 25 -11.15 2.63 6.52
N PRO A 26 -12.03 1.75 7.03
CA PRO A 26 -12.49 1.81 8.42
C PRO A 26 -11.31 1.82 9.42
N GLY A 27 -11.26 2.84 10.28
CA GLY A 27 -10.16 3.08 11.25
C GLY A 27 -8.90 3.71 10.63
N LEU A 28 -8.88 3.94 9.32
CA LEU A 28 -7.80 4.55 8.55
C LEU A 28 -8.36 5.57 7.56
N GLU A 29 -9.35 6.37 7.99
CA GLU A 29 -10.10 7.30 7.16
C GLU A 29 -9.22 8.42 6.58
N GLN A 30 -8.10 8.74 7.24
CA GLN A 30 -7.09 9.67 6.72
C GLN A 30 -6.22 9.07 5.60
N CYS A 31 -6.13 7.75 5.51
CA CYS A 31 -5.31 7.05 4.52
C CYS A 31 -6.15 6.77 3.28
N ARG A 32 -6.04 7.65 2.28
CA ARG A 32 -6.89 7.61 1.06
C ARG A 32 -6.18 7.04 -0.15
N GLU A 33 -4.87 7.16 -0.23
CA GLU A 33 -4.07 6.70 -1.36
C GLU A 33 -3.21 5.51 -0.94
N TRP A 34 -3.25 4.48 -1.76
CA TRP A 34 -2.65 3.17 -1.47
C TRP A 34 -1.96 2.61 -2.70
N ALA A 35 -0.82 1.97 -2.49
CA ALA A 35 -0.14 1.17 -3.48
C ALA A 35 -0.33 -0.32 -3.13
N LEU A 36 -0.69 -1.14 -4.13
CA LEU A 36 -0.73 -2.59 -3.97
C LEU A 36 0.63 -3.17 -4.36
N LEU A 37 1.31 -3.78 -3.40
CA LEU A 37 2.64 -4.37 -3.57
C LEU A 37 2.53 -5.89 -3.45
N ALA A 38 3.16 -6.62 -4.35
CA ALA A 38 3.33 -8.06 -4.20
C ALA A 38 4.43 -8.36 -3.17
N ASP A 39 4.24 -9.41 -2.37
CA ASP A 39 5.32 -9.93 -1.54
C ASP A 39 6.34 -10.65 -2.41
N ALA A 40 7.64 -10.48 -2.12
CA ALA A 40 8.71 -11.08 -2.92
C ALA A 40 8.88 -12.58 -2.66
N ASP A 41 8.46 -13.05 -1.48
CA ASP A 41 8.66 -14.44 -1.05
C ASP A 41 7.35 -15.26 -1.13
N ASN A 42 6.20 -14.60 -1.33
CA ASN A 42 4.90 -15.26 -1.34
C ASN A 42 3.93 -14.66 -2.36
N ASP A 43 3.75 -15.36 -3.48
CA ASP A 43 2.84 -14.97 -4.57
C ASP A 43 1.36 -14.84 -4.15
N ALA A 44 0.95 -15.48 -3.04
CA ALA A 44 -0.41 -15.39 -2.52
C ALA A 44 -0.62 -14.19 -1.57
N LEU A 45 0.46 -13.49 -1.20
CA LEU A 45 0.44 -12.36 -0.28
C LEU A 45 0.72 -11.05 -1.02
N GLY A 46 -0.13 -10.07 -0.77
CA GLY A 46 0.06 -8.69 -1.17
C GLY A 46 -0.01 -7.76 0.02
N TRP A 47 0.38 -6.51 -0.22
CA TRP A 47 0.42 -5.46 0.77
C TRP A 47 -0.21 -4.19 0.21
N LEU A 48 -1.23 -3.69 0.88
CA LEU A 48 -1.73 -2.33 0.66
C LEU A 48 -0.92 -1.37 1.51
N GLN A 49 0.03 -0.68 0.90
CA GLN A 49 0.87 0.33 1.51
C GLN A 49 0.24 1.71 1.36
N CYS A 50 0.10 2.46 2.46
CA CYS A 50 -0.36 3.84 2.38
C CYS A 50 0.75 4.74 1.82
N THR A 51 0.42 5.62 0.87
CA THR A 51 1.41 6.52 0.26
C THR A 51 1.72 7.75 1.11
N THR A 52 0.78 8.13 2.00
CA THR A 52 0.92 9.29 2.90
C THR A 52 1.51 8.93 4.25
N ARG A 53 1.58 7.63 4.58
CA ARG A 53 2.11 7.09 5.84
C ARG A 53 2.92 5.82 5.59
N ASP A 54 4.22 5.90 5.83
CA ASP A 54 5.20 4.84 5.63
C ASP A 54 5.10 3.69 6.65
N ASP A 55 4.49 3.97 7.80
CA ASP A 55 4.26 3.03 8.89
C ASP A 55 2.99 2.18 8.75
N ILE A 56 2.13 2.52 7.77
CA ILE A 56 0.84 1.83 7.57
C ILE A 56 0.89 0.96 6.31
N ALA A 57 0.85 -0.36 6.53
CA ALA A 57 0.69 -1.37 5.49
C ALA A 57 -0.27 -2.48 5.96
N ILE A 58 -1.18 -2.89 5.09
CA ILE A 58 -2.18 -3.94 5.37
C ILE A 58 -1.87 -5.15 4.50
N ALA A 59 -1.75 -6.33 5.12
CA ALA A 59 -1.63 -7.60 4.39
C ALA A 59 -2.96 -7.95 3.71
N VAL A 60 -2.91 -8.31 2.45
CA VAL A 60 -4.05 -8.81 1.66
C VAL A 60 -3.67 -10.13 1.00
N VAL A 61 -4.61 -11.05 0.89
CA VAL A 61 -4.42 -12.31 0.20
C VAL A 61 -5.54 -12.49 -0.82
N SER A 62 -5.25 -13.16 -1.94
CA SER A 62 -6.32 -13.62 -2.81
C SER A 62 -7.05 -14.78 -2.11
N PRO A 63 -8.38 -14.70 -1.92
CA PRO A 63 -9.16 -15.80 -1.36
C PRO A 63 -9.23 -17.01 -2.32
#